data_AF-A0AAD7BFS4-F1
#
_entry.id   AF-A0AAD7BFS4-F1
#
_cell.length_a   1.000
_cell.length_b   1.000
_cell.length_c   1.000
_cell.angle_alpha   90.00
_cell.angle_beta   90.00
_cell.angle_gamma   90.00
#
_symmetry.space_group_name_H-M   'P 1'
#
loop_
_entity.id
_entity.type
_entity.pdbx_description
1 polymer ?
#
loop_
_entity_poly.entity_id
_entity_poly.type
_entity_poly.pdbx_seq_one_letter_code
_entity_poly.pdbx_strand_id
1 'polypeptide(L)' 'SSSTATVYSEATHRTLIALRCASSKRPFNQVEDKFYRQEVELLRPGTKVPSADTVANNVQRLYRTLAADVRDYFQV' A
#
# COMPACT_ATOMS: atom_id res chain seq x y z
N SER A 1 7.97 -2.38 27.58
CA SER A 1 7.54 -1.60 26.41
C SER A 1 6.59 -2.43 25.57
N SER A 2 5.28 -2.21 25.69
CA SER A 2 4.28 -2.92 24.89
C SER A 2 4.38 -2.41 23.46
N SER A 3 4.93 -3.22 22.55
CA SER A 3 4.81 -2.98 21.13
C SER A 3 3.33 -3.10 20.79
N THR A 4 2.71 -2.01 20.36
CA THR A 4 1.35 -2.02 19.82
C THR A 4 1.38 -2.80 18.51
N ALA A 5 1.32 -4.13 18.61
CA ALA A 5 1.20 -5.02 17.47
C ALA A 5 -0.05 -4.58 16.71
N THR A 6 0.16 -3.88 15.59
CA THR A 6 -0.93 -3.35 14.78
C THR A 6 -1.68 -4.57 14.28
N VAL A 7 -2.91 -4.76 14.75
CA VAL A 7 -3.75 -5.87 14.30
C VAL A 7 -3.87 -5.74 12.79
N TYR A 8 -3.48 -6.80 12.08
CA TYR A 8 -3.55 -6.81 10.62
C TYR A 8 -4.97 -6.49 10.17
N SER A 9 -5.08 -5.57 9.23
CA SER A 9 -6.26 -5.38 8.42
C SER A 9 -5.85 -5.38 6.94
N GLU A 10 -6.72 -5.91 6.09
CA GLU A 10 -6.47 -5.93 4.64
C GLU A 10 -6.36 -4.50 4.08
N ALA A 11 -7.16 -3.57 4.60
CA ALA A 11 -7.08 -2.16 4.22
C ALA A 11 -5.71 -1.56 4.56
N THR A 12 -5.20 -1.78 5.77
CA THR A 12 -3.87 -1.31 6.19
C THR A 12 -2.78 -1.92 5.32
N HIS A 13 -2.85 -3.22 5.04
CA HIS A 13 -1.89 -3.91 4.18
C HIS A 13 -1.84 -3.31 2.77
N ARG A 14 -3.01 -3.11 2.15
CA ARG A 14 -3.14 -2.47 0.82
C ARG A 14 -2.60 -1.04 0.82
N THR A 15 -2.88 -0.26 1.87
CA THR A 15 -2.36 1.11 2.02
C THR A 15 -0.84 1.12 2.10
N LEU A 16 -0.22 0.22 2.88
CA LEU A 16 1.24 0.13 2.97
C LEU A 16 1.89 -0.23 1.63
N ILE A 17 1.28 -1.13 0.84
CA ILE A 17 1.74 -1.46 -0.51
C ILE A 17 1.67 -0.23 -1.42
N ALA A 18 0.55 0.48 -1.41
CA ALA A 18 0.36 1.67 -2.23
C ALA A 18 1.36 2.79 -1.87
N LEU A 19 1.57 3.03 -0.58
CA LEU A 19 2.58 3.97 -0.09
C LEU A 19 3.99 3.55 -0.52
N ARG A 20 4.32 2.25 -0.44
CA ARG A 20 5.62 1.72 -0.90
C ARG A 20 5.81 1.91 -2.41
N CYS A 21 4.75 1.76 -3.22
CA CYS A 21 4.80 2.06 -4.66
C CYS A 21 5.09 3.55 -4.90
N ALA A 22 4.32 4.43 -4.27
CA ALA A 22 4.41 5.87 -4.46
C ALA A 22 5.76 6.44 -3.98
N SER A 23 6.25 6.01 -2.81
CA SER A 23 7.48 6.55 -2.21
C SER A 23 8.75 6.04 -2.88
N SER A 24 8.77 4.77 -3.28
CA SER A 24 9.96 4.11 -3.85
C SER A 24 9.93 3.98 -5.36
N LYS A 25 8.94 4.61 -6.04
CA LYS A 25 8.72 4.51 -7.50
C LYS A 25 8.69 3.06 -8.00
N ARG A 26 8.10 2.16 -7.20
CA ARG A 26 8.02 0.74 -7.55
C ARG A 26 6.83 0.47 -8.47
N PRO A 27 6.97 -0.42 -9.46
CA PRO A 27 5.86 -0.78 -10.33
C PRO A 27 4.79 -1.56 -9.56
N PHE A 28 3.53 -1.43 -9.97
CA PHE A 28 2.39 -2.03 -9.25
C PHE A 28 2.40 -3.56 -9.30
N ASN A 29 2.96 -4.15 -10.36
CA ASN A 29 3.14 -5.59 -10.50
C ASN A 29 4.17 -6.19 -9.52
N GLN A 30 4.81 -5.39 -8.64
CA GLN A 30 5.65 -5.94 -7.57
C GLN A 30 4.89 -6.93 -6.67
N VAL A 31 3.56 -6.80 -6.58
CA VAL A 31 2.71 -7.72 -5.80
C VAL A 31 2.56 -9.10 -6.45
N GLU A 32 2.97 -9.22 -7.71
CA GLU A 32 2.98 -10.47 -8.47
C GLU A 32 4.35 -11.15 -8.43
N ASP A 33 5.36 -10.47 -7.92
CA ASP A 33 6.68 -11.05 -7.72
C ASP A 33 6.59 -12.26 -6.78
N LYS A 34 7.24 -13.35 -7.19
CA LYS A 34 7.19 -14.62 -6.46
C LYS A 34 7.81 -14.51 -5.07
N PHE A 35 8.87 -13.72 -4.90
CA PHE A 35 9.57 -13.57 -3.64
C PHE A 35 8.80 -12.67 -2.69
N TYR A 36 8.14 -11.63 -3.21
CA TYR A 36 7.20 -10.83 -2.42
C TYR A 36 6.04 -11.68 -1.88
N ARG A 37 5.43 -12.54 -2.71
CA ARG A 37 4.37 -13.45 -2.26
C ARG A 37 4.87 -14.47 -1.23
N GLN A 38 6.07 -15.01 -1.41
CA GLN A 38 6.71 -15.89 -0.43
C GLN A 38 6.98 -15.17 0.90
N GLU A 39 7.48 -13.93 0.86
CA GLU A 39 7.68 -13.11 2.06
C GLU A 39 6.37 -12.91 2.82
N VAL A 40 5.29 -12.54 2.12
CA VAL A 40 3.97 -12.37 2.74
C VAL A 40 3.46 -13.67 3.36
N GLU A 41 3.60 -14.80 2.67
CA GLU A 41 3.18 -16.10 3.19
C GLU A 41 3.99 -16.53 4.42
N LEU A 42 5.30 -16.27 4.44
CA LEU A 42 6.18 -16.57 5.58
C LEU A 42 5.82 -15.73 6.82
N LEU A 43 5.47 -14.46 6.63
CA LEU A 43 5.13 -13.55 7.72
C LEU A 43 3.70 -13.73 8.21
N ARG A 44 2.77 -14.06 7.32
CA ARG A 44 1.35 -14.25 7.63
C ARG A 44 0.69 -15.18 6.61
N PRO A 45 0.66 -16.50 6.89
CA PRO A 45 0.08 -17.49 5.99
C PRO A 45 -1.37 -17.20 5.59
N GLY A 46 -1.72 -17.44 4.33
CA GLY A 46 -3.07 -17.24 3.80
C GLY A 46 -3.46 -15.78 3.56
N THR A 47 -2.50 -14.85 3.64
CA THR A 47 -2.76 -13.44 3.32
C THR A 47 -3.07 -13.26 1.84
N LYS A 48 -4.22 -12.63 1.54
CA LYS A 48 -4.61 -12.29 0.18
C LYS A 48 -3.85 -11.06 -0.31
N VAL A 49 -2.89 -11.29 -1.19
CA VAL A 49 -2.15 -10.22 -1.87
C VAL A 49 -3.06 -9.56 -2.92
N PRO A 50 -3.16 -8.21 -2.97
CA PRO A 50 -3.98 -7.52 -3.96
C PRO A 50 -3.43 -7.69 -5.39
N SER A 51 -4.28 -7.49 -6.40
CA SER A 51 -3.85 -7.40 -7.80
C SER A 51 -3.09 -6.11 -8.10
N ALA A 52 -2.28 -6.10 -9.15
CA ALA A 52 -1.59 -4.89 -9.62
C ALA A 52 -2.58 -3.73 -9.89
N ASP A 53 -3.74 -4.02 -10.49
CA ASP A 53 -4.80 -3.03 -10.73
C ASP A 53 -5.36 -2.44 -9.44
N THR A 54 -5.53 -3.28 -8.41
CA THR A 54 -5.98 -2.83 -7.08
C THR A 54 -4.96 -1.86 -6.48
N VAL A 55 -3.67 -2.16 -6.62
CA VAL A 55 -2.59 -1.28 -6.16
C VAL A 55 -2.58 0.03 -6.94
N ALA A 56 -2.70 -0.01 -8.26
CA ALA A 56 -2.77 1.19 -9.11
C ALA A 56 -3.91 2.11 -8.68
N ASN A 57 -5.12 1.57 -8.47
CA ASN A 57 -6.28 2.31 -7.99
C ASN A 57 -6.04 2.93 -6.62
N ASN A 58 -5.42 2.19 -5.69
CA ASN A 58 -5.10 2.72 -4.36
C ASN A 58 -4.10 3.88 -4.43
N VAL A 59 -3.06 3.77 -5.27
CA VAL A 59 -2.07 4.83 -5.48
C VAL A 59 -2.72 6.06 -6.11
N GLN A 60 -3.57 5.89 -7.13
CA GLN A 60 -4.32 7.00 -7.70
C GLN A 60 -5.20 7.70 -6.66
N ARG A 61 -5.86 6.93 -5.79
CA ARG A 61 -6.68 7.49 -4.71
C ARG A 61 -5.82 8.28 -3.72
N LEU A 62 -4.66 7.77 -3.32
CA LEU A 62 -3.70 8.49 -2.48
C LEU A 62 -3.30 9.82 -3.12
N TYR A 63 -2.93 9.82 -4.40
CA TYR A 63 -2.55 11.06 -5.09
C TYR A 63 -3.72 12.04 -5.19
N ARG A 64 -4.95 11.59 -5.43
CA ARG A 64 -6.12 12.49 -5.47
C ARG A 64 -6.37 13.17 -4.12
N THR A 65 -6.28 12.42 -3.03
CA THR A 65 -6.46 12.99 -1.69
C THR A 65 -5.32 13.97 -1.37
N LEU A 66 -4.07 13.57 -1.60
CA LEU A 66 -2.92 14.45 -1.36
C LEU A 66 -2.94 15.69 -2.25
N ALA A 67 -3.38 15.58 -3.50
CA ALA A 67 -3.51 16.72 -4.40
C ALA A 67 -4.60 17.69 -3.94
N ALA A 68 -5.68 17.19 -3.34
CA ALA A 68 -6.68 18.05 -2.71
C ALA A 68 -6.07 18.82 -1.53
N ASP A 69 -5.34 18.14 -0.64
CA ASP A 69 -4.66 18.78 0.50
C ASP A 69 -3.66 19.85 0.04
N VAL A 70 -2.87 19.56 -1.01
CA VAL A 70 -1.91 20.52 -1.59
C VAL A 70 -2.61 21.71 -2.25
N ARG A 71 -3.68 21.47 -3.01
CA ARG A 71 -4.46 22.56 -3.64
C ARG A 71 -5.03 23.49 -2.59
N ASP A 72 -5.61 22.93 -1.52
CA ASP A 72 -6.23 23.69 -0.45
C ASP A 72 -5.16 24.51 0.32
N TYR A 73 -3.93 24.00 0.46
CA TYR A 73 -2.79 24.74 1.00
C TYR A 73 -2.38 25.96 0.16
N PHE A 74 -2.50 25.90 -1.17
CA PHE A 74 -2.18 27.02 -2.06
C PHE A 74 -3.35 28.00 -2.29
N GLN A 75 -4.52 27.74 -1.69
CA GLN A 75 -5.66 28.68 -1.71
C GLN A 75 -5.66 29.66 -0.52
N VAL A 76 -4.61 29.66 0.31
CA VAL A 76 -4.41 30.56 1.46
C VAL A 76 -3.68 31.82 1.05
#